data_AF-A0A538JKN9-F1
#
_entry.id   AF-A0A538JKN9-F1
#
_cell.length_a   1.000
_cell.length_b   1.000
_cell.length_c   1.000
_cell.angle_alpha   90.00
_cell.angle_beta   90.00
_cell.angle_gamma   90.00
#
_symmetry.space_group_name_H-M   'P 1'
#
loop_
_entity.id
_entity.type
_entity.pdbx_description
1 polymer ?
#
loop_
_entity_poly.entity_id
_entity_poly.type
_entity_poly.pdbx_seq_one_letter_code
_entity_poly.pdbx_strand_id
1 'polypeptide(L)'
;MHRRSVLALVLFAALALAAAAQADGGGPGTGATVGWDGAIAPGGKIRYVAVPAGSSTAVQAISTSDGRVVRFGSLLGAFGIPMLTQNGDTGGVSADGKTLVLAELAQGGPTLRTVSHFVVFNPNRLDLPDELFLPGDLAFDAISPHGKTIYLIQHMTSQDLSRYVVRAYDVRHRRLLPGRIADRTQKGWVMQGYALTRMTSDDGRWAYTLYQNPGGYPFIHALDTVRGVAHCIGIPWKGSDQNGLWNVRMTLHDGGKQLAVHWKSGRPFLNVDTSTWRVSAADGSFAWGAVAAGMAAAVALAVLVLLLLRRRRPAMFRFAKPEVAA
;
A
#
# COMPACT_ATOMS: atom_id res chain seq x y z
N MET A 1 -5.19 48.79 -39.32
CA MET A 1 -5.19 48.42 -37.87
C MET A 1 -5.99 47.14 -37.56
N HIS A 2 -6.25 46.23 -38.51
CA HIS A 2 -7.15 45.08 -38.29
C HIS A 2 -6.49 43.69 -38.22
N ARG A 3 -5.17 43.57 -38.39
CA ARG A 3 -4.47 42.27 -38.40
C ARG A 3 -3.91 41.79 -37.05
N ARG A 4 -3.84 42.67 -36.04
CA ARG A 4 -3.32 42.32 -34.70
C ARG A 4 -4.42 41.83 -33.75
N SER A 5 -5.67 42.20 -33.99
CA SER A 5 -6.81 41.83 -33.11
C SER A 5 -7.34 40.42 -33.35
N VAL A 6 -7.11 39.83 -34.53
CA VAL A 6 -7.55 38.46 -34.85
C VAL A 6 -6.66 37.42 -34.18
N LEU A 7 -5.35 37.68 -34.03
CA LEU A 7 -4.44 36.76 -33.34
C LEU A 7 -4.73 36.64 -31.84
N ALA A 8 -5.18 37.72 -31.19
CA ALA A 8 -5.54 37.73 -29.77
C ALA A 8 -6.83 36.93 -29.50
N LEU A 9 -7.80 36.94 -30.43
CA LEU A 9 -9.04 36.18 -30.29
C LEU A 9 -8.84 34.67 -30.54
N VAL A 10 -7.92 34.28 -31.42
CA VAL A 10 -7.58 32.86 -31.63
C VAL A 10 -6.79 32.29 -30.46
N LEU A 11 -5.92 33.08 -29.82
CA LEU A 11 -5.25 32.66 -28.57
C LEU A 11 -6.22 32.56 -27.39
N PHE A 12 -7.20 33.47 -27.25
CA PHE A 12 -8.21 33.37 -26.19
C PHE A 12 -9.19 32.20 -26.39
N ALA A 13 -9.53 31.86 -27.63
CA ALA A 13 -10.37 30.70 -27.93
C ALA A 13 -9.63 29.36 -27.70
N ALA A 14 -8.30 29.31 -27.95
CA ALA A 14 -7.49 28.14 -27.65
C ALA A 14 -7.26 27.92 -26.14
N LEU A 15 -7.28 28.99 -25.33
CA LEU A 15 -7.23 28.90 -23.87
C LEU A 15 -8.59 28.57 -23.21
N ALA A 16 -9.71 28.78 -23.91
CA ALA A 16 -11.05 28.46 -23.41
C ALA A 16 -11.49 27.00 -23.68
N LEU A 17 -10.75 26.26 -24.50
CA LEU A 17 -10.96 24.82 -24.75
C LEU A 17 -10.04 23.92 -23.91
N ALA A 18 -9.24 24.50 -23.01
CA ALA A 18 -8.82 23.79 -21.81
C ALA A 18 -10.08 23.58 -20.96
N ALA A 19 -10.88 22.57 -21.34
CA ALA A 19 -11.88 21.99 -20.46
C ALA A 19 -11.21 21.89 -19.11
N ALA A 20 -11.82 22.53 -18.11
CA ALA A 20 -11.40 22.43 -16.73
C ALA A 20 -11.11 20.95 -16.49
N ALA A 21 -9.82 20.62 -16.37
CA ALA A 21 -9.42 19.42 -15.70
C ALA A 21 -9.87 19.66 -14.26
N GLN A 22 -11.14 19.35 -14.00
CA GLN A 22 -11.62 19.09 -12.66
C GLN A 22 -10.74 17.94 -12.21
N ALA A 23 -9.66 18.30 -11.52
CA ALA A 23 -8.91 17.37 -10.71
C ALA A 23 -9.82 17.00 -9.53
N ASP A 24 -10.88 16.26 -9.80
CA ASP A 24 -11.58 15.46 -8.80
C ASP A 24 -10.76 14.18 -8.61
N GLY A 25 -9.48 14.37 -8.30
CA GLY A 25 -8.48 13.34 -8.14
C GLY A 25 -8.42 12.88 -6.69
N GLY A 26 -9.14 11.81 -6.40
CA GLY A 26 -8.84 10.90 -5.29
C GLY A 26 -9.29 11.37 -3.91
N GLY A 27 -10.54 11.04 -3.55
CA GLY A 27 -10.91 10.90 -2.14
C GLY A 27 -10.00 9.91 -1.40
N PRO A 28 -10.06 9.85 -0.05
CA PRO A 28 -9.02 9.28 0.82
C PRO A 28 -8.72 7.78 0.71
N GLY A 29 -9.33 7.08 -0.25
CA GLY A 29 -9.29 5.63 -0.42
C GLY A 29 -9.14 5.20 -1.87
N THR A 30 -8.03 5.61 -2.49
CA THR A 30 -7.51 5.30 -3.84
C THR A 30 -8.51 4.76 -4.87
N GLY A 31 -9.18 5.68 -5.57
CA GLY A 31 -10.07 5.40 -6.71
C GLY A 31 -9.32 5.11 -8.01
N ALA A 32 -9.71 5.77 -9.09
CA ALA A 32 -9.06 5.62 -10.39
C ALA A 32 -8.77 6.97 -11.04
N THR A 33 -7.73 7.00 -11.87
CA THR A 33 -7.25 8.18 -12.59
C THR A 33 -7.37 8.00 -14.10
N VAL A 34 -7.49 9.12 -14.80
CA VAL A 34 -7.47 9.18 -16.27
C VAL A 34 -6.30 10.02 -16.76
N GLY A 35 -5.93 9.86 -18.02
CA GLY A 35 -4.84 10.60 -18.64
C GLY A 35 -3.49 9.88 -18.53
N TRP A 36 -2.42 10.65 -18.36
CA TRP A 36 -1.06 10.21 -18.67
C TRP A 36 -0.38 9.35 -17.59
N ASP A 37 -0.88 9.32 -16.35
CA ASP A 37 -0.26 8.56 -15.25
C ASP A 37 -0.15 7.07 -15.62
N GLY A 38 -1.27 6.51 -16.10
CA GLY A 38 -1.32 5.17 -16.68
C GLY A 38 -0.90 4.05 -15.74
N ALA A 39 -0.80 2.83 -16.23
CA ALA A 39 -0.18 1.70 -15.54
C ALA A 39 0.92 1.10 -16.43
N ILE A 40 2.11 0.92 -15.87
CA ILE A 40 3.25 0.34 -16.59
C ILE A 40 3.09 -1.18 -16.66
N ALA A 41 3.18 -1.73 -17.87
CA ALA A 41 3.20 -3.17 -18.10
C ALA A 41 4.52 -3.79 -17.60
N PRO A 42 4.52 -5.10 -17.27
CA PRO A 42 5.75 -5.83 -16.98
C PRO A 42 6.81 -5.62 -18.06
N GLY A 43 8.05 -5.38 -17.63
CA GLY A 43 9.17 -5.06 -18.52
C GLY A 43 9.24 -3.61 -19.00
N GLY A 44 8.30 -2.73 -18.60
CA GLY A 44 8.45 -1.28 -18.71
C GLY A 44 8.28 -0.67 -20.11
N LYS A 45 7.97 -1.48 -21.13
CA LYS A 45 7.91 -1.04 -22.54
C LYS A 45 6.57 -0.44 -22.95
N ILE A 46 5.51 -0.74 -22.21
CA ILE A 46 4.14 -0.32 -22.50
C ILE A 46 3.55 0.36 -21.27
N ARG A 47 2.86 1.47 -21.47
CA ARG A 47 1.99 2.14 -20.50
C ARG A 47 0.55 2.02 -20.97
N TYR A 48 -0.33 1.48 -20.15
CA TYR A 48 -1.76 1.53 -20.40
C TYR A 48 -2.35 2.81 -19.81
N VAL A 49 -3.15 3.54 -20.56
CA VAL A 49 -3.85 4.74 -20.07
C VAL A 49 -5.34 4.62 -20.35
N ALA A 50 -6.15 5.27 -19.51
CA ALA A 50 -7.58 5.45 -19.73
C ALA A 50 -7.84 6.94 -20.03
N VAL A 51 -8.49 7.24 -21.15
CA VAL A 51 -8.71 8.60 -21.63
C VAL A 51 -10.22 8.80 -21.82
N PRO A 52 -10.84 9.84 -21.24
CA PRO A 52 -12.25 10.12 -21.46
C PRO A 52 -12.54 10.38 -22.94
N ALA A 53 -13.61 9.78 -23.46
CA ALA A 53 -14.04 9.86 -24.86
C ALA A 53 -15.56 9.95 -24.96
N GLY A 54 -16.11 11.11 -24.60
CA GLY A 54 -17.56 11.33 -24.54
C GLY A 54 -18.22 10.48 -23.45
N SER A 55 -19.18 9.62 -23.82
CA SER A 55 -19.81 8.65 -22.91
C SER A 55 -19.00 7.36 -22.73
N SER A 56 -17.80 7.29 -23.33
CA SER A 56 -16.91 6.13 -23.29
C SER A 56 -15.54 6.50 -22.71
N THR A 57 -14.75 5.48 -22.42
CA THR A 57 -13.34 5.56 -22.07
C THR A 57 -12.53 4.89 -23.18
N ALA A 58 -11.58 5.61 -23.76
CA ALA A 58 -10.57 5.03 -24.64
C ALA A 58 -9.43 4.46 -23.79
N VAL A 59 -9.18 3.16 -23.92
CA VAL A 59 -8.04 2.49 -23.27
C VAL A 59 -6.93 2.38 -24.29
N GLN A 60 -5.75 2.93 -24.00
CA GLN A 60 -4.63 2.96 -24.95
C GLN A 60 -3.41 2.26 -24.36
N ALA A 61 -2.74 1.45 -25.18
CA ALA A 61 -1.40 0.96 -24.91
C ALA A 61 -0.40 1.86 -25.63
N ILE A 62 0.46 2.52 -24.86
CA ILE A 62 1.43 3.50 -25.33
C ILE A 62 2.83 2.93 -25.15
N SER A 63 3.62 2.95 -26.22
CA SER A 63 5.06 2.65 -26.17
C SER A 63 5.77 3.68 -25.28
N THR A 64 6.50 3.20 -24.27
CA THR A 64 7.19 4.10 -23.32
C THR A 64 8.44 4.75 -23.90
N SER A 65 8.98 4.20 -25.00
CA SER A 65 10.21 4.72 -25.63
C SER A 65 9.97 5.89 -26.59
N ASP A 66 8.82 5.92 -27.28
CA ASP A 66 8.53 6.92 -28.32
C ASP A 66 7.12 7.54 -28.22
N GLY A 67 6.33 7.17 -27.21
CA GLY A 67 5.02 7.76 -26.95
C GLY A 67 3.93 7.36 -27.95
N ARG A 68 4.20 6.43 -28.86
CA ARG A 68 3.21 5.99 -29.86
C ARG A 68 2.13 5.12 -29.22
N VAL A 69 0.88 5.39 -29.58
CA VAL A 69 -0.24 4.47 -29.31
C VAL A 69 -0.08 3.25 -30.21
N VAL A 70 0.28 2.11 -29.63
CA VAL A 70 0.49 0.84 -30.36
C VAL A 70 -0.76 -0.04 -30.35
N ARG A 71 -1.72 0.28 -29.48
CA ARG A 71 -3.02 -0.39 -29.39
C ARG A 71 -4.02 0.51 -28.70
N PHE A 72 -5.30 0.39 -29.03
CA PHE A 72 -6.37 1.02 -28.29
C PHE A 72 -7.65 0.19 -28.36
N GLY A 73 -8.55 0.45 -27.43
CA GLY A 73 -9.91 -0.06 -27.38
C GLY A 73 -10.85 0.99 -26.78
N SER A 74 -12.15 0.75 -26.90
CA SER A 74 -13.18 1.63 -26.33
C SER A 74 -14.06 0.84 -25.36
N LEU A 75 -14.41 1.49 -24.26
CA LEU A 75 -15.24 0.96 -23.20
C LEU A 75 -16.37 1.94 -22.92
N LEU A 76 -17.62 1.50 -22.98
CA LEU A 76 -18.75 2.35 -22.60
C LEU A 76 -18.67 2.68 -21.09
N GLY A 77 -18.89 3.93 -20.73
CA GLY A 77 -18.81 4.41 -19.35
C GLY A 77 -17.49 5.11 -19.00
N ALA A 78 -17.40 5.56 -17.75
CA ALA A 78 -16.31 6.36 -17.23
C ALA A 78 -15.39 5.51 -16.35
N PHE A 79 -14.23 5.12 -16.87
CA PHE A 79 -13.27 4.26 -16.19
C PHE A 79 -11.88 4.89 -16.17
N GLY A 80 -11.10 4.50 -15.18
CA GLY A 80 -9.73 4.93 -15.03
C GLY A 80 -8.79 3.80 -14.62
N ILE A 81 -7.50 4.11 -14.67
CA ILE A 81 -6.45 3.26 -14.13
C ILE A 81 -6.53 3.31 -12.60
N PRO A 82 -6.52 2.17 -11.90
CA PRO A 82 -6.49 2.14 -10.45
C PRO A 82 -5.34 2.95 -9.87
N MET A 83 -5.66 3.83 -8.93
CA MET A 83 -4.67 4.44 -8.05
C MET A 83 -4.37 3.48 -6.89
N LEU A 84 -3.12 3.43 -6.45
CA LEU A 84 -2.65 2.62 -5.33
C LEU A 84 -2.23 3.47 -4.14
N THR A 85 -1.83 4.72 -4.38
CA THR A 85 -1.35 5.62 -3.33
C THR A 85 -1.76 7.06 -3.59
N GLN A 86 -1.76 7.88 -2.54
CA GLN A 86 -2.00 9.31 -2.64
C GLN A 86 -0.85 10.07 -3.32
N ASN A 87 0.32 9.45 -3.48
CA ASN A 87 1.43 10.02 -4.27
C ASN A 87 1.30 9.76 -5.78
N GLY A 88 0.19 9.16 -6.23
CA GLY A 88 -0.05 8.89 -7.64
C GLY A 88 0.57 7.60 -8.15
N ASP A 89 0.97 6.67 -7.27
CA ASP A 89 1.29 5.31 -7.75
C ASP A 89 0.00 4.68 -8.29
N THR A 90 0.10 4.04 -9.45
CA THR A 90 -1.01 3.42 -10.18
C THR A 90 -0.72 1.94 -10.42
N GLY A 91 -1.77 1.17 -10.74
CA GLY A 91 -1.65 -0.27 -10.92
C GLY A 91 -2.70 -0.88 -11.82
N GLY A 92 -3.03 -2.14 -11.56
CA GLY A 92 -4.07 -2.87 -12.29
C GLY A 92 -3.53 -3.83 -13.36
N VAL A 93 -2.22 -3.94 -13.58
CA VAL A 93 -1.64 -4.89 -14.55
C VAL A 93 -1.04 -6.10 -13.83
N SER A 94 -1.37 -7.32 -14.27
CA SER A 94 -0.73 -8.54 -13.76
C SER A 94 0.73 -8.65 -14.18
N ALA A 95 1.56 -9.33 -13.39
CA ALA A 95 3.00 -9.47 -13.69
C ALA A 95 3.31 -10.27 -14.95
N ASP A 96 2.39 -11.13 -15.42
CA ASP A 96 2.50 -11.78 -16.72
C ASP A 96 2.00 -10.92 -17.89
N GLY A 97 1.48 -9.72 -17.61
CA GLY A 97 1.00 -8.76 -18.60
C GLY A 97 -0.26 -9.21 -19.34
N LYS A 98 -1.03 -10.18 -18.79
CA LYS A 98 -2.22 -10.74 -19.44
C LYS A 98 -3.54 -10.25 -18.87
N THR A 99 -3.50 -9.46 -17.80
CA THR A 99 -4.67 -8.92 -17.15
C THR A 99 -4.47 -7.44 -16.87
N LEU A 100 -5.43 -6.62 -17.28
CA LEU A 100 -5.53 -5.20 -16.95
C LEU A 100 -6.87 -4.94 -16.29
N VAL A 101 -6.86 -4.32 -15.10
CA VAL A 101 -8.05 -3.92 -14.36
C VAL A 101 -8.22 -2.41 -14.48
N LEU A 102 -9.42 -1.96 -14.83
CA LEU A 102 -9.84 -0.57 -14.67
C LEU A 102 -10.93 -0.49 -13.62
N ALA A 103 -11.02 0.64 -12.91
CA ALA A 103 -12.12 0.90 -11.99
C ALA A 103 -12.98 2.03 -12.53
N GLU A 104 -14.28 1.95 -12.29
CA GLU A 104 -15.21 3.03 -12.62
C GLU A 104 -14.84 4.28 -11.82
N LEU A 105 -14.77 5.41 -12.51
CA LEU A 105 -14.53 6.71 -11.88
C LEU A 105 -15.69 7.01 -10.94
N ALA A 106 -15.38 7.36 -9.69
CA ALA A 106 -16.40 7.71 -8.72
C ALA A 106 -17.20 8.93 -9.21
N GLN A 107 -18.52 8.77 -9.34
CA GLN A 107 -19.44 9.81 -9.81
C GLN A 107 -20.15 10.55 -8.66
N GLY A 108 -19.62 10.53 -7.43
CA GLY A 108 -20.39 10.93 -6.24
C GLY A 108 -19.60 11.53 -5.08
N GLY A 109 -20.32 12.30 -4.26
CA GLY A 109 -19.82 13.01 -3.07
C GLY A 109 -19.43 12.12 -1.89
N PRO A 110 -19.48 12.60 -0.63
CA PRO A 110 -18.79 12.00 0.52
C PRO A 110 -19.40 10.67 1.04
N THR A 111 -20.26 10.01 0.27
CA THR A 111 -20.94 8.78 0.66
C THR A 111 -20.25 7.55 0.10
N LEU A 112 -20.19 6.47 0.89
CA LEU A 112 -19.75 5.16 0.40
C LEU A 112 -20.66 4.66 -0.71
N ARG A 113 -20.08 4.06 -1.74
CA ARG A 113 -20.81 3.34 -2.77
C ARG A 113 -21.48 2.10 -2.20
N THR A 114 -22.68 1.79 -2.70
CA THR A 114 -23.36 0.52 -2.42
C THR A 114 -22.86 -0.60 -3.34
N VAL A 115 -22.38 -0.25 -4.54
CA VAL A 115 -21.77 -1.15 -5.51
C VAL A 115 -20.57 -0.47 -6.15
N SER A 116 -19.47 -1.20 -6.24
CA SER A 116 -18.26 -0.81 -6.97
C SER A 116 -18.15 -1.59 -8.26
N HIS A 117 -17.78 -0.90 -9.33
CA HIS A 117 -17.70 -1.46 -10.67
C HIS A 117 -16.25 -1.45 -11.16
N PHE A 118 -15.78 -2.60 -11.60
CA PHE A 118 -14.48 -2.79 -12.23
C PHE A 118 -14.66 -3.50 -13.56
N VAL A 119 -13.69 -3.33 -14.45
CA VAL A 119 -13.59 -4.11 -15.68
C VAL A 119 -12.23 -4.75 -15.78
N VAL A 120 -12.19 -5.95 -16.35
CA VAL A 120 -10.98 -6.73 -16.52
C VAL A 120 -10.78 -7.04 -18.00
N PHE A 121 -9.62 -6.66 -18.52
CA PHE A 121 -9.23 -6.82 -19.92
C PHE A 121 -8.11 -7.85 -20.10
N ASN A 122 -8.09 -8.46 -21.28
CA ASN A 122 -6.85 -8.89 -21.89
C ASN A 122 -6.18 -7.68 -22.58
N PRO A 123 -5.02 -7.21 -22.10
CA PRO A 123 -4.42 -5.97 -22.58
C PRO A 123 -3.80 -6.08 -23.99
N ASN A 124 -3.69 -7.30 -24.55
CA ASN A 124 -3.22 -7.52 -25.92
C ASN A 124 -4.31 -7.33 -26.97
N ARG A 125 -5.58 -7.30 -26.55
CA ARG A 125 -6.72 -7.06 -27.45
C ARG A 125 -7.46 -5.77 -27.11
N LEU A 126 -7.61 -5.44 -25.82
CA LEU A 126 -8.38 -4.28 -25.34
C LEU A 126 -9.84 -4.28 -25.85
N ASP A 127 -10.40 -5.47 -26.03
CA ASP A 127 -11.78 -5.73 -26.39
C ASP A 127 -12.44 -6.65 -25.34
N LEU A 128 -13.77 -6.72 -25.38
CA LEU A 128 -14.59 -7.70 -24.63
C LEU A 128 -14.21 -7.79 -23.13
N PRO A 129 -14.38 -6.72 -22.36
CA PRO A 129 -14.08 -6.73 -20.93
C PRO A 129 -15.00 -7.70 -20.17
N ASP A 130 -14.46 -8.30 -19.12
CA ASP A 130 -15.29 -8.88 -18.06
C ASP A 130 -15.68 -7.78 -17.06
N GLU A 131 -16.98 -7.60 -16.85
CA GLU A 131 -17.51 -6.63 -15.88
C GLU A 131 -17.68 -7.26 -14.49
N LEU A 132 -17.26 -6.53 -13.47
CA LEU A 132 -17.29 -6.94 -12.06
C LEU A 132 -18.08 -5.91 -11.25
N PHE A 133 -19.31 -6.26 -10.89
CA PHE A 133 -20.15 -5.49 -9.97
C PHE A 133 -20.07 -6.10 -8.58
N LEU A 134 -19.44 -5.38 -7.65
CA LEU A 134 -19.14 -5.88 -6.31
C LEU A 134 -19.88 -5.04 -5.25
N PRO A 135 -20.63 -5.68 -4.33
CA PRO A 135 -21.29 -4.97 -3.24
C PRO A 135 -20.30 -4.26 -2.32
N GLY A 136 -20.63 -3.03 -1.94
CA GLY A 136 -19.86 -2.15 -1.08
C GLY A 136 -18.96 -1.17 -1.83
N ASP A 137 -18.33 -0.31 -1.04
CA ASP A 137 -17.36 0.68 -1.51
C ASP A 137 -15.96 0.06 -1.51
N LEU A 138 -15.48 -0.23 -2.71
CA LEU A 138 -14.28 -1.01 -2.96
C LEU A 138 -13.35 -0.22 -3.88
N ALA A 139 -12.09 -0.20 -3.50
CA ALA A 139 -10.97 0.27 -4.29
C ALA A 139 -10.06 -0.91 -4.66
N PHE A 140 -9.40 -0.82 -5.81
CA PHE A 140 -8.39 -1.81 -6.18
C PHE A 140 -7.13 -1.62 -5.32
N ASP A 141 -6.53 -2.73 -4.89
CA ASP A 141 -5.29 -2.73 -4.09
C ASP A 141 -4.14 -3.44 -4.83
N ALA A 142 -4.39 -4.68 -5.27
CA ALA A 142 -3.37 -5.47 -5.96
C ALA A 142 -4.01 -6.54 -6.85
N ILE A 143 -3.18 -7.14 -7.70
CA ILE A 143 -3.54 -8.29 -8.53
C ILE A 143 -2.44 -9.35 -8.44
N SER A 144 -2.83 -10.62 -8.44
CA SER A 144 -1.86 -11.72 -8.42
C SER A 144 -1.10 -11.82 -9.75
N PRO A 145 0.09 -12.46 -9.78
CA PRO A 145 0.98 -12.44 -10.94
C PRO A 145 0.34 -12.87 -12.27
N HIS A 146 -0.65 -13.76 -12.19
CA HIS A 146 -1.37 -14.32 -13.34
C HIS A 146 -2.83 -13.86 -13.42
N GLY A 147 -3.19 -12.79 -12.71
CA GLY A 147 -4.55 -12.23 -12.74
C GLY A 147 -5.64 -13.14 -12.17
N LYS A 148 -5.27 -14.17 -11.40
CA LYS A 148 -6.25 -15.14 -10.83
C LYS A 148 -7.02 -14.57 -9.64
N THR A 149 -6.44 -13.59 -8.97
CA THR A 149 -7.00 -12.98 -7.76
C THR A 149 -6.78 -11.49 -7.81
N ILE A 150 -7.85 -10.73 -7.57
CA ILE A 150 -7.80 -9.28 -7.39
C ILE A 150 -8.01 -9.00 -5.90
N TYR A 151 -7.16 -8.15 -5.33
CA TYR A 151 -7.27 -7.69 -3.95
C TYR A 151 -7.89 -6.29 -3.94
N LEU A 152 -8.79 -6.08 -2.99
CA LEU A 152 -9.63 -4.89 -2.92
C LEU A 152 -9.57 -4.32 -1.51
N ILE A 153 -9.40 -3.02 -1.40
CA ILE A 153 -9.66 -2.27 -0.17
C ILE A 153 -11.16 -2.03 -0.09
N GLN A 154 -11.80 -2.44 1.02
CA GLN A 154 -13.19 -2.14 1.31
C GLN A 154 -13.26 -1.09 2.40
N HIS A 155 -13.84 0.07 2.09
CA HIS A 155 -14.08 1.12 3.07
C HIS A 155 -15.25 0.73 3.97
N MET A 156 -15.09 1.00 5.27
CA MET A 156 -16.03 0.53 6.28
C MET A 156 -17.04 1.60 6.69
N THR A 157 -16.67 2.87 6.60
CA THR A 157 -17.46 4.01 7.07
C THR A 157 -17.08 5.26 6.29
N SER A 158 -18.08 6.08 5.91
CA SER A 158 -17.83 7.39 5.28
C SER A 158 -17.28 8.42 6.26
N GLN A 159 -17.44 8.21 7.58
CA GLN A 159 -16.90 9.09 8.61
C GLN A 159 -15.37 8.97 8.75
N ASP A 160 -14.81 7.81 8.40
CA ASP A 160 -13.38 7.54 8.46
C ASP A 160 -12.96 6.59 7.33
N LEU A 161 -12.70 7.16 6.16
CA LEU A 161 -12.24 6.41 4.98
C LEU A 161 -10.82 5.85 5.14
N SER A 162 -10.08 6.29 6.16
CA SER A 162 -8.79 5.68 6.47
C SER A 162 -8.96 4.27 7.05
N ARG A 163 -10.14 3.90 7.55
CA ARG A 163 -10.45 2.55 8.04
C ARG A 163 -10.99 1.65 6.95
N TYR A 164 -10.29 0.55 6.72
CA TYR A 164 -10.63 -0.40 5.68
C TYR A 164 -10.29 -1.84 6.06
N VAL A 165 -10.78 -2.76 5.24
CA VAL A 165 -10.35 -4.16 5.25
C VAL A 165 -9.92 -4.56 3.84
N VAL A 166 -8.93 -5.46 3.74
CA VAL A 166 -8.54 -6.03 2.45
C VAL A 166 -9.41 -7.26 2.18
N ARG A 167 -9.98 -7.35 0.98
CA ARG A 167 -10.78 -8.45 0.47
C ARG A 167 -10.06 -9.09 -0.73
N ALA A 168 -10.40 -10.33 -1.05
CA ALA A 168 -9.88 -11.03 -2.21
C ALA A 168 -11.03 -11.47 -3.11
N TYR A 169 -10.90 -11.25 -4.41
CA TYR A 169 -11.84 -11.64 -5.45
C TYR A 169 -11.21 -12.73 -6.32
N ASP A 170 -11.89 -13.87 -6.44
CA ASP A 170 -11.51 -14.96 -7.32
C ASP A 170 -12.04 -14.68 -8.74
N VAL A 171 -11.13 -14.41 -9.67
CA VAL A 171 -11.49 -14.02 -11.04
C VAL A 171 -12.12 -15.18 -11.81
N ARG A 172 -11.65 -16.41 -11.58
CA ARG A 172 -12.15 -17.59 -12.29
C ARG A 172 -13.56 -17.96 -11.84
N HIS A 173 -13.79 -17.97 -10.52
CA HIS A 173 -15.08 -18.34 -9.95
C HIS A 173 -16.03 -17.14 -9.76
N ARG A 174 -15.59 -15.95 -10.19
CA ARG A 174 -16.36 -14.70 -10.18
C ARG A 174 -17.00 -14.37 -8.83
N ARG A 175 -16.22 -14.47 -7.75
CA ARG A 175 -16.77 -14.25 -6.40
C ARG A 175 -15.77 -13.59 -5.45
N LEU A 176 -16.32 -12.78 -4.55
CA LEU A 176 -15.59 -12.29 -3.39
C LEU A 176 -15.40 -13.44 -2.40
N LEU A 177 -14.15 -13.67 -1.98
CA LEU A 177 -13.83 -14.68 -0.98
C LEU A 177 -14.32 -14.24 0.41
N PRO A 178 -14.72 -15.18 1.26
CA PRO A 178 -15.16 -14.87 2.61
C PRO A 178 -13.99 -14.37 3.48
N GLY A 179 -14.30 -13.49 4.42
CA GLY A 179 -13.34 -12.95 5.36
C GLY A 179 -12.50 -11.78 4.82
N ARG A 180 -11.54 -11.35 5.64
CA ARG A 180 -10.60 -10.27 5.36
C ARG A 180 -9.17 -10.81 5.32
N ILE A 181 -8.34 -10.20 4.50
CA ILE A 181 -6.89 -10.41 4.51
C ILE A 181 -6.30 -9.48 5.57
N ALA A 182 -5.57 -10.05 6.51
CA ALA A 182 -4.97 -9.33 7.61
C ALA A 182 -3.76 -10.10 8.14
N ASP A 183 -2.87 -9.38 8.84
CA ASP A 183 -1.83 -10.00 9.64
C ASP A 183 -2.45 -10.71 10.84
N ARG A 184 -2.38 -12.05 10.82
CA ARG A 184 -2.97 -12.89 11.87
C ARG A 184 -2.16 -12.88 13.18
N THR A 185 -0.93 -12.37 13.15
CA THR A 185 -0.05 -12.31 14.32
C THR A 185 -0.29 -11.05 15.14
N GLN A 186 -0.82 -10.00 14.52
CA GLN A 186 -1.15 -8.75 15.21
C GLN A 186 -2.44 -8.87 16.00
N LYS A 187 -2.35 -8.56 17.30
CA LYS A 187 -3.51 -8.45 18.19
C LYS A 187 -3.80 -6.97 18.44
N GLY A 188 -4.99 -6.51 18.05
CA GLY A 188 -5.51 -5.17 18.37
C GLY A 188 -5.18 -4.06 17.37
N TRP A 189 -4.37 -4.31 16.34
CA TRP A 189 -4.17 -3.34 15.26
C TRP A 189 -5.29 -3.50 14.23
N VAL A 190 -5.89 -2.37 13.85
CA VAL A 190 -6.88 -2.30 12.77
C VAL A 190 -6.18 -1.70 11.56
N MET A 191 -6.47 -2.24 10.37
CA MET A 191 -6.00 -1.64 9.12
C MET A 191 -6.60 -0.25 8.98
N GLN A 192 -5.75 0.76 9.19
CA GLN A 192 -6.12 2.16 9.17
C GLN A 192 -4.98 3.01 8.65
N GLY A 193 -5.26 3.98 7.78
CA GLY A 193 -4.29 4.97 7.32
C GLY A 193 -4.43 5.29 5.84
N TYR A 194 -3.45 6.03 5.34
CA TYR A 194 -3.41 6.51 3.96
C TYR A 194 -2.19 5.97 3.23
N ALA A 195 -2.42 5.32 2.07
CA ALA A 195 -1.37 4.73 1.26
C ALA A 195 -0.49 5.84 0.65
N LEU A 196 0.81 5.80 0.91
CA LEU A 196 1.74 6.83 0.47
C LEU A 196 2.68 6.38 -0.65
N THR A 197 3.21 5.17 -0.60
CA THR A 197 4.08 4.69 -1.68
C THR A 197 4.03 3.18 -1.79
N ARG A 198 4.14 2.68 -3.02
CA ARG A 198 4.03 1.26 -3.37
C ARG A 198 5.33 0.72 -3.96
N MET A 199 5.75 -0.46 -3.51
CA MET A 199 6.76 -1.30 -4.17
C MET A 199 6.18 -2.70 -4.37
N THR A 200 6.31 -3.25 -5.58
CA THR A 200 5.87 -4.60 -5.91
C THR A 200 7.08 -5.42 -6.32
N SER A 201 7.16 -6.69 -5.91
CA SER A 201 8.24 -7.58 -6.37
C SER A 201 8.17 -7.80 -7.88
N ASP A 202 9.31 -8.08 -8.50
CA ASP A 202 9.42 -8.25 -9.96
C ASP A 202 8.50 -9.37 -10.49
N ASP A 203 8.27 -10.41 -9.70
CA ASP A 203 7.36 -11.52 -10.00
C ASP A 203 5.88 -11.19 -9.73
N GLY A 204 5.58 -10.00 -9.20
CA GLY A 204 4.23 -9.54 -8.83
C GLY A 204 3.63 -10.19 -7.60
N ARG A 205 4.36 -11.09 -6.91
CA ARG A 205 3.80 -11.84 -5.79
C ARG A 205 3.64 -10.98 -4.54
N TRP A 206 4.60 -10.12 -4.26
CA TRP A 206 4.60 -9.32 -3.05
C TRP A 206 4.27 -7.88 -3.33
N ALA A 207 3.40 -7.37 -2.48
CA ALA A 207 2.87 -6.05 -2.55
C ALA A 207 3.20 -5.27 -1.26
N TYR A 208 4.17 -4.35 -1.31
CA TYR A 208 4.56 -3.53 -0.18
C TYR A 208 3.99 -2.12 -0.32
N THR A 209 3.19 -1.66 0.64
CA THR A 209 2.62 -0.32 0.65
C THR A 209 2.95 0.36 1.98
N LEU A 210 3.61 1.52 1.92
CA LEU A 210 3.82 2.35 3.11
C LEU A 210 2.56 3.16 3.38
N TYR A 211 2.04 3.07 4.61
CA TYR A 211 0.93 3.87 5.09
C TYR A 211 1.39 4.89 6.14
N GLN A 212 0.93 6.12 6.00
CA GLN A 212 0.81 7.02 7.16
C GLN A 212 -0.46 6.66 7.93
N ASN A 213 -0.40 6.80 9.24
CA ASN A 213 -1.52 6.55 10.13
C ASN A 213 -1.52 7.59 11.26
N PRO A 214 -2.04 8.80 11.00
CA PRO A 214 -2.14 9.86 12.01
C PRO A 214 -2.90 9.37 13.25
N GLY A 215 -2.35 9.62 14.45
CA GLY A 215 -2.90 9.10 15.72
C GLY A 215 -2.48 7.65 16.03
N GLY A 216 -1.85 6.95 15.10
CA GLY A 216 -1.20 5.65 15.29
C GLY A 216 0.27 5.67 14.86
N TYR A 217 0.81 4.48 14.56
CA TYR A 217 2.14 4.33 13.99
C TYR A 217 2.05 4.12 12.48
N PRO A 218 2.94 4.73 11.68
CA PRO A 218 3.06 4.36 10.28
C PRO A 218 3.54 2.92 10.16
N PHE A 219 3.18 2.27 9.06
CA PHE A 219 3.51 0.86 8.85
C PHE A 219 3.63 0.55 7.37
N ILE A 220 4.32 -0.53 7.06
CA ILE A 220 4.33 -1.15 5.73
C ILE A 220 3.34 -2.31 5.77
N HIS A 221 2.38 -2.29 4.85
CA HIS A 221 1.53 -3.43 4.55
C HIS A 221 2.22 -4.28 3.48
N ALA A 222 2.61 -5.50 3.82
CA ALA A 222 3.19 -6.47 2.90
C ALA A 222 2.17 -7.56 2.60
N LEU A 223 1.63 -7.60 1.38
CA LEU A 223 0.61 -8.52 0.92
C LEU A 223 1.20 -9.57 -0.03
N ASP A 224 1.03 -10.86 0.29
CA ASP A 224 1.30 -11.99 -0.61
C ASP A 224 0.06 -12.21 -1.49
N THR A 225 0.14 -11.78 -2.74
CA THR A 225 -0.97 -11.84 -3.71
C THR A 225 -1.21 -13.26 -4.25
N VAL A 226 -0.34 -14.23 -3.93
CA VAL A 226 -0.51 -15.63 -4.29
C VAL A 226 -1.19 -16.40 -3.15
N ARG A 227 -0.77 -16.15 -1.91
CA ARG A 227 -1.29 -16.88 -0.73
C ARG A 227 -2.44 -16.16 -0.03
N GLY A 228 -2.69 -14.88 -0.30
CA GLY A 228 -3.69 -14.09 0.41
C GLY A 228 -3.35 -13.94 1.89
N VAL A 229 -2.09 -13.63 2.19
CA VAL A 229 -1.59 -13.39 3.55
C VAL A 229 -0.98 -12.00 3.58
N ALA A 230 -1.15 -11.29 4.69
CA ALA A 230 -0.53 -10.00 4.88
C ALA A 230 0.32 -9.96 6.15
N HIS A 231 1.31 -9.08 6.15
CA HIS A 231 2.13 -8.72 7.29
C HIS A 231 2.12 -7.20 7.45
N CYS A 232 1.96 -6.73 8.67
CA CYS A 232 1.97 -5.29 8.97
C CYS A 232 3.22 -4.97 9.79
N ILE A 233 4.16 -4.28 9.15
CA ILE A 233 5.48 -3.96 9.71
C ILE A 233 5.44 -2.52 10.22
N GLY A 234 5.37 -2.34 11.55
CA GLY A 234 5.40 -1.03 12.16
C GLY A 234 6.72 -0.30 11.90
N ILE A 235 6.64 0.98 11.54
CA ILE A 235 7.81 1.82 11.27
C ILE A 235 8.07 2.71 12.49
N PRO A 236 9.27 2.65 13.08
CA PRO A 236 9.65 3.55 14.16
C PRO A 236 9.52 5.01 13.73
N TRP A 237 8.66 5.75 14.40
CA TRP A 237 8.40 7.16 14.11
C TRP A 237 8.29 7.95 15.41
N LYS A 238 8.90 9.14 15.44
CA LYS A 238 8.87 10.02 16.62
C LYS A 238 7.89 11.17 16.37
N GLY A 239 6.97 11.35 17.31
CA GLY A 239 5.97 12.42 17.26
C GLY A 239 4.71 12.05 16.47
N SER A 240 3.71 12.91 16.57
CA SER A 240 2.41 12.75 15.90
C SER A 240 2.43 13.22 14.44
N ASP A 241 3.34 14.13 14.07
CA ASP A 241 3.47 14.62 12.70
C ASP A 241 4.17 13.57 11.81
N GLN A 242 3.42 13.03 10.85
CA GLN A 242 3.88 12.03 9.89
C GLN A 242 4.07 12.60 8.48
N ASN A 243 3.98 13.93 8.29
CA ASN A 243 4.07 14.57 6.97
C ASN A 243 5.40 14.29 6.24
N GLY A 244 6.48 14.00 6.98
CA GLY A 244 7.74 13.59 6.38
C GLY A 244 7.63 12.32 5.51
N LEU A 245 6.68 11.42 5.80
CA LEU A 245 6.53 10.14 5.10
C LEU A 245 6.17 10.28 3.62
N TRP A 246 5.60 11.41 3.20
CA TRP A 246 5.36 11.73 1.79
C TRP A 246 6.64 11.70 0.94
N ASN A 247 7.79 11.87 1.59
CA ASN A 247 9.11 11.84 0.99
C ASN A 247 9.85 10.52 1.24
N VAL A 248 9.18 9.47 1.69
CA VAL A 248 9.75 8.13 1.83
C VAL A 248 9.42 7.29 0.61
N ARG A 249 10.36 6.43 0.21
CA ARG A 249 10.28 5.46 -0.88
C ARG A 249 10.78 4.11 -0.40
N MET A 250 10.41 3.06 -1.14
CA MET A 250 10.82 1.69 -0.86
C MET A 250 11.41 1.06 -2.11
N THR A 251 12.47 0.29 -1.94
CA THR A 251 13.15 -0.46 -3.00
C THR A 251 13.48 -1.86 -2.50
N LEU A 252 13.40 -2.85 -3.39
CA LEU A 252 13.78 -4.22 -3.08
C LEU A 252 15.24 -4.47 -3.49
N HIS A 253 15.97 -5.14 -2.62
CA HIS A 253 17.35 -5.58 -2.82
C HIS A 253 17.47 -7.09 -2.62
N ASP A 254 18.62 -7.63 -3.02
CA ASP A 254 19.00 -9.03 -2.78
C ASP A 254 17.95 -10.04 -3.28
N GLY A 255 17.39 -9.77 -4.47
CA GLY A 255 16.34 -10.61 -5.06
C GLY A 255 15.04 -10.59 -4.27
N GLY A 256 14.74 -9.49 -3.58
CA GLY A 256 13.51 -9.30 -2.80
C GLY A 256 13.62 -9.73 -1.34
N LYS A 257 14.81 -10.09 -0.85
CA LYS A 257 15.04 -10.51 0.55
C LYS A 257 15.12 -9.33 1.52
N GLN A 258 15.42 -8.14 1.02
CA GLN A 258 15.49 -6.92 1.80
C GLN A 258 14.66 -5.84 1.14
N LEU A 259 13.76 -5.24 1.90
CA LEU A 259 13.05 -4.01 1.52
C LEU A 259 13.77 -2.83 2.19
N ALA A 260 14.50 -2.05 1.39
CA ALA A 260 15.08 -0.80 1.86
C ALA A 260 14.01 0.29 1.85
N VAL A 261 13.92 1.01 2.97
CA VAL A 261 13.09 2.18 3.16
C VAL A 261 14.02 3.37 3.23
N HIS A 262 13.80 4.36 2.37
CA HIS A 262 14.72 5.48 2.22
C HIS A 262 13.97 6.76 1.87
N TRP A 263 14.61 7.90 2.11
CA TRP A 263 14.09 9.20 1.68
C TRP A 263 14.20 9.33 0.16
N LYS A 264 13.35 10.17 -0.46
CA LYS A 264 13.44 10.53 -1.89
C LYS A 264 14.80 11.10 -2.27
N SER A 265 15.51 11.71 -1.31
CA SER A 265 16.89 12.18 -1.48
C SER A 265 17.92 11.04 -1.61
N GLY A 266 17.51 9.78 -1.45
CA GLY A 266 18.39 8.62 -1.43
C GLY A 266 18.98 8.31 -0.04
N ARG A 267 18.79 9.20 0.94
CA ARG A 267 19.26 8.95 2.32
C ARG A 267 18.59 7.68 2.87
N PRO A 268 19.35 6.68 3.35
CA PRO A 268 18.77 5.49 3.95
C PRO A 268 17.94 5.83 5.20
N PHE A 269 16.91 5.03 5.48
CA PHE A 269 16.12 5.16 6.70
C PHE A 269 16.08 3.85 7.48
N LEU A 270 15.50 2.79 6.93
CA LEU A 270 15.35 1.48 7.58
C LEU A 270 15.49 0.36 6.56
N ASN A 271 15.84 -0.84 7.01
CA ASN A 271 15.76 -2.06 6.23
C ASN A 271 14.77 -3.03 6.88
N VAL A 272 13.98 -3.71 6.05
CA VAL A 272 13.09 -4.80 6.47
C VAL A 272 13.54 -6.10 5.81
N ASP A 273 13.85 -7.10 6.63
CA ASP A 273 14.07 -8.47 6.15
C ASP A 273 12.71 -9.08 5.78
N THR A 274 12.50 -9.44 4.52
CA THR A 274 11.18 -9.90 4.02
C THR A 274 10.85 -11.34 4.37
N SER A 275 11.80 -12.08 4.96
CA SER A 275 11.59 -13.45 5.44
C SER A 275 11.18 -13.50 6.91
N THR A 276 11.68 -12.55 7.71
CA THR A 276 11.46 -12.48 9.16
C THR A 276 10.64 -11.28 9.61
N TRP A 277 10.38 -10.32 8.71
CA TRP A 277 9.71 -9.04 8.96
C TRP A 277 10.43 -8.15 9.98
N ARG A 278 11.71 -8.42 10.24
CA ARG A 278 12.52 -7.66 11.20
C ARG A 278 12.94 -6.33 10.59
N VAL A 279 12.72 -5.26 11.35
CA VAL A 279 13.15 -3.90 11.02
C VAL A 279 14.53 -3.64 11.63
N SER A 280 15.40 -3.00 10.87
CA SER A 280 16.74 -2.57 11.29
C SER A 280 17.06 -1.17 10.75
N ALA A 281 17.99 -0.47 11.42
CA ALA A 281 18.52 0.78 10.89
C ALA A 281 19.34 0.51 9.63
N ALA A 282 19.14 1.32 8.59
CA ALA A 282 19.76 1.06 7.28
C ALA A 282 21.27 1.33 7.23
N ASP A 283 21.79 2.13 8.16
CA ASP A 283 23.21 2.46 8.34
C ASP A 283 23.92 1.54 9.36
N GLY A 284 23.23 0.51 9.86
CA GLY A 284 23.74 -0.37 10.91
C GLY A 284 23.81 0.26 12.32
N SER A 285 23.36 1.51 12.50
CA SER A 285 23.48 2.27 13.75
C SER A 285 22.30 2.05 14.72
N PHE A 286 21.68 0.86 14.73
CA PHE A 286 20.80 0.54 15.85
C PHE A 286 21.68 0.33 17.10
N ALA A 287 21.47 1.14 18.14
CA ALA A 287 22.24 1.10 19.37
C ALA A 287 21.95 -0.17 20.19
N TRP A 288 22.29 -1.35 19.65
CA TRP A 288 22.33 -2.60 20.38
C TRP A 288 23.19 -2.48 21.64
N GLY A 289 24.20 -1.61 21.63
CA GLY A 289 24.97 -1.25 22.83
C GLY A 289 24.11 -0.68 23.96
N ALA A 290 23.09 0.13 23.66
CA ALA A 290 22.19 0.67 24.69
C ALA A 290 21.23 -0.40 25.23
N VAL A 291 20.74 -1.31 24.37
CA VAL A 291 19.90 -2.43 24.78
C VAL A 291 20.70 -3.47 25.58
N ALA A 292 21.93 -3.77 25.16
CA ALA A 292 22.84 -4.68 25.87
C ALA A 292 23.31 -4.09 27.21
N ALA A 293 23.61 -2.79 27.27
CA ALA A 293 23.92 -2.09 28.51
C ALA A 293 22.71 -2.08 29.47
N GLY A 294 21.50 -1.87 28.96
CA GLY A 294 20.27 -1.97 29.73
C GLY A 294 20.02 -3.37 30.32
N MET A 295 20.25 -4.42 29.52
CA MET A 295 20.15 -5.81 30.00
C MET A 295 21.24 -6.15 31.03
N ALA A 296 22.49 -5.72 30.81
CA ALA A 296 23.58 -5.93 31.76
C ALA A 296 23.32 -5.23 33.10
N ALA A 297 22.80 -3.99 33.08
CA ALA A 297 22.41 -3.26 34.27
C ALA A 297 21.27 -3.95 35.03
N ALA A 298 20.27 -4.50 34.31
CA ALA A 298 19.17 -5.24 34.92
C ALA A 298 19.64 -6.55 35.59
N VAL A 299 20.56 -7.29 34.95
CA VAL A 299 21.17 -8.50 35.54
C VAL A 299 22.01 -8.15 36.77
N ALA A 300 22.81 -7.08 36.70
CA ALA A 300 23.61 -6.62 37.83
C ALA A 300 22.73 -6.22 39.03
N LEU A 301 21.60 -5.53 38.77
CA LEU A 301 20.64 -5.17 39.82
C LEU A 301 20.00 -6.43 40.43
N ALA A 302 19.60 -7.41 39.62
CA ALA A 302 19.01 -8.65 40.10
C ALA A 302 19.99 -9.46 40.97
N VAL A 303 21.27 -9.52 40.58
CA VAL A 303 22.33 -10.15 41.38
C VAL A 303 22.53 -9.42 42.70
N LEU A 304 22.55 -8.08 42.70
CA LEU A 304 22.69 -7.29 43.91
C LEU A 304 21.54 -7.50 44.90
N VAL A 305 20.29 -7.54 44.40
CA VAL A 305 19.10 -7.83 45.21
C VAL A 305 19.17 -9.24 45.80
N LEU A 306 19.57 -10.24 45.02
CA LEU A 306 19.75 -11.63 45.50
C LEU A 306 20.83 -11.73 46.60
N LEU A 307 21.95 -10.99 46.47
CA LEU A 307 23.01 -10.94 47.48
C LEU A 307 22.55 -10.26 48.78
N LEU A 308 21.78 -9.17 48.67
CA LEU A 308 21.19 -8.47 49.82
C LEU A 308 20.15 -9.34 50.55
N LEU A 309 19.32 -10.08 49.81
CA LEU A 309 18.37 -11.04 50.37
C LEU A 309 19.08 -12.22 51.06
N ARG A 310 20.21 -12.69 50.51
CA ARG A 310 21.06 -13.73 51.15
C ARG A 310 21.68 -13.24 52.46
N ARG A 311 22.14 -11.99 52.52
CA ARG A 311 22.70 -11.38 53.75
C ARG A 311 21.65 -11.15 54.84
N ARG A 312 20.36 -11.07 54.48
CA ARG A 312 19.26 -10.86 55.42
C ARG A 312 18.63 -12.15 55.97
N ARG A 313 19.20 -13.34 55.71
CA ARG A 313 18.75 -14.56 56.41
C ARG A 313 19.16 -14.46 57.88
N PRO A 314 18.21 -14.35 58.84
CA PRO A 314 18.55 -14.37 60.25
C PRO A 314 19.07 -15.77 60.62
N ALA A 315 20.10 -15.83 61.46
CA ALA A 315 20.62 -17.07 62.02
C ALA A 315 19.48 -17.80 62.76
N MET A 316 19.11 -18.99 62.28
CA MET A 316 18.24 -19.89 63.03
C MET A 316 18.96 -20.28 64.32
N PHE A 317 18.45 -19.80 65.45
CA PHE A 317 18.83 -20.29 66.77
C PHE A 317 18.45 -21.77 66.88
N ARG A 318 19.46 -22.61 67.08
CA ARG A 318 19.32 -24.04 67.39
C ARG A 318 19.05 -24.14 68.89
N PHE A 319 17.84 -24.52 69.30
CA PHE A 319 17.59 -24.97 70.67
C PHE A 319 17.52 -26.50 70.70
N ALA A 320 18.30 -27.07 71.61
CA ALA A 320 18.58 -28.49 71.77
C ALA A 320 17.40 -29.26 72.40
N LYS A 321 17.30 -30.54 72.05
CA LYS A 321 16.46 -31.55 72.73
C LYS A 321 16.99 -31.76 74.16
N PRO A 322 16.13 -31.89 75.19
CA PRO A 322 16.52 -32.55 76.42
C PRO A 322 16.43 -34.08 76.27
N GLU A 323 17.44 -34.75 76.81
CA GLU A 323 17.54 -36.20 76.99
C GLU A 323 16.47 -36.76 77.93
N VAL A 324 16.13 -38.01 77.68
CA VAL A 324 15.33 -38.90 78.55
C VAL A 324 16.27 -39.49 79.60
N ALA A 325 15.82 -39.57 80.85
CA ALA A 325 16.37 -40.49 81.84
C ALA A 325 15.23 -41.15 82.65
N ALA A 326 15.29 -42.49 82.66
CA ALA A 326 14.66 -43.51 83.52
C ALA A 326 13.35 -43.20 84.26
#